data_AF-A0A1J5HP37-F1
#
_entry.id   AF-A0A1J5HP37-F1
#
_cell.length_a   1.000
_cell.length_b   1.000
_cell.length_c   1.000
_cell.angle_alpha   90.00
_cell.angle_beta   90.00
_cell.angle_gamma   90.00
#
_symmetry.space_group_name_H-M   'P 1'
#
loop_
_entity.id
_entity.type
_entity.pdbx_description
1 polymer ?
#
loop_
_entity_poly.entity_id
_entity_poly.type
_entity_poly.pdbx_seq_one_letter_code
_entity_poly.pdbx_strand_id
1 'polypeptide(L)'
;MHTAWLREVGGKLKSDFQNSPGLVYNTFPLPNGDLAALDPYAQAVLDARVAHPGATLADLYDPDLMPANLRRAHQALDRAVDKMYRRAGFDSDRARVEHLFGLYERMVKPLLAKGPKRIRRRGAE
;
A
#
# COMPACT_ATOMS: atom_id res chain seq x y z
N MET A 1 -1.78 1.27 5.22
CA MET A 1 -0.84 0.21 4.72
C MET A 1 0.08 0.67 3.60
N HIS A 2 -0.43 0.94 2.40
CA HIS A 2 0.42 1.27 1.23
C HIS A 2 1.32 2.50 1.45
N THR A 3 0.82 3.56 2.10
CA THR A 3 1.63 4.74 2.41
C THR A 3 2.80 4.43 3.36
N ALA A 4 2.65 3.48 4.29
CA ALA A 4 3.73 3.05 5.17
C ALA A 4 4.83 2.33 4.37
N TRP A 5 4.44 1.49 3.40
CA TRP A 5 5.39 0.88 2.46
C TRP A 5 6.11 1.92 1.60
N LEU A 6 5.36 2.85 1.00
CA LEU A 6 5.90 3.94 0.19
C LEU A 6 6.92 4.78 0.98
N ARG A 7 6.64 5.10 2.25
CA ARG A 7 7.52 5.91 3.10
C ARG A 7 8.88 5.28 3.33
N GLU A 8 8.93 3.95 3.39
CA GLU A 8 10.11 3.17 3.74
C GLU A 8 10.89 2.71 2.51
N VAL A 9 10.19 2.26 1.47
CA VAL A 9 10.79 1.63 0.29
C VAL A 9 10.84 2.58 -0.89
N GLY A 10 9.93 3.56 -0.96
CA GLY A 10 9.86 4.51 -2.05
C GLY A 10 11.01 5.50 -2.08
N GLY A 11 11.22 6.09 -3.27
CA GLY A 11 12.16 7.19 -3.43
C GLY A 11 11.63 8.46 -2.76
N LYS A 12 12.51 9.45 -2.61
CA LYS A 12 12.15 10.79 -2.16
C LYS A 12 12.85 11.84 -3.01
N LEU A 13 12.14 12.91 -3.34
CA LEU A 13 12.75 14.14 -3.81
C LEU A 13 12.88 15.07 -2.61
N LYS A 14 14.09 15.19 -2.07
CA LYS A 14 14.32 15.74 -0.73
C LYS A 14 13.53 14.94 0.31
N SER A 15 12.41 15.49 0.80
CA SER A 15 11.53 14.85 1.77
C SER A 15 10.18 14.41 1.18
N ASP A 16 9.88 14.81 -0.05
CA ASP A 16 8.60 14.52 -0.71
C ASP A 16 8.57 13.09 -1.24
N PHE A 17 7.44 12.41 -1.09
CA PHE A 17 7.31 11.02 -1.54
C PHE A 17 7.38 10.93 -3.06
N GLN A 18 8.23 10.02 -3.54
CA GLN A 18 8.29 9.67 -4.95
C GLN A 18 7.81 8.22 -5.11
N ASN A 19 6.53 8.09 -5.51
CA ASN A 19 5.95 6.80 -5.81
C ASN A 19 6.50 6.28 -7.15
N SER A 20 6.85 5.00 -7.22
CA SER A 20 7.31 4.38 -8.47
C SER A 20 6.75 2.97 -8.65
N PRO A 21 6.41 2.57 -9.89
CA PRO A 21 5.88 1.24 -10.15
C PRO A 21 6.86 0.14 -9.74
N GLY A 22 8.13 0.27 -10.14
CA GLY A 22 9.15 -0.78 -9.95
C GLY A 22 9.58 -0.97 -8.50
N LEU A 23 9.60 0.09 -7.70
CA LEU A 23 10.12 0.03 -6.32
C LEU A 23 9.03 -0.10 -5.27
N VAL A 24 7.86 0.53 -5.49
CA VAL A 24 6.78 0.58 -4.50
C VAL A 24 5.65 -0.36 -4.88
N TYR A 25 5.04 -0.15 -6.04
CA TYR A 25 3.80 -0.86 -6.40
C TYR A 25 4.04 -2.36 -6.65
N ASN A 26 5.04 -2.68 -7.47
CA ASN A 26 5.34 -4.07 -7.86
C ASN A 26 5.89 -4.91 -6.69
N THR A 27 6.44 -4.26 -5.66
CA THR A 27 7.01 -4.92 -4.48
C THR A 27 6.03 -4.92 -3.31
N PHE A 28 4.90 -4.20 -3.40
CA PHE A 28 3.96 -4.07 -2.30
C PHE A 28 3.33 -5.43 -1.96
N PRO A 29 3.50 -5.93 -0.72
CA PRO A 29 2.93 -7.20 -0.30
C PRO A 29 1.42 -7.05 -0.09
N LEU A 30 0.63 -7.27 -1.15
CA LEU A 30 -0.83 -7.20 -1.10
C LEU A 30 -1.40 -8.25 -0.12
N PRO A 31 -2.45 -7.95 0.65
CA PRO A 31 -2.99 -8.94 1.58
C PRO A 31 -3.72 -10.04 0.81
N ASN A 32 -3.80 -11.22 1.40
CA ASN A 32 -4.60 -12.31 0.84
C ASN A 32 -6.09 -12.07 1.13
N GLY A 33 -6.96 -12.54 0.23
CA GLY A 33 -8.41 -12.49 0.40
C GLY A 33 -9.12 -11.71 -0.70
N ASP A 34 -10.44 -11.57 -0.54
CA ASP A 34 -11.27 -10.82 -1.48
C ASP A 34 -11.20 -9.32 -1.18
N LEU A 35 -10.62 -8.57 -2.10
CA LEU A 35 -10.49 -7.12 -2.00
C LEU A 35 -11.81 -6.40 -2.26
N ALA A 36 -12.82 -7.03 -2.88
CA ALA A 36 -14.14 -6.43 -3.11
C ALA A 36 -14.86 -6.09 -1.80
N ALA A 37 -14.48 -6.74 -0.68
CA ALA A 37 -14.94 -6.38 0.65
C ALA A 37 -14.55 -4.93 1.06
N LEU A 38 -13.59 -4.31 0.37
CA LEU A 38 -13.17 -2.93 0.60
C LEU A 38 -13.98 -1.90 -0.21
N ASP A 39 -14.77 -2.33 -1.19
CA ASP A 39 -15.49 -1.43 -2.12
C ASP A 39 -16.39 -0.41 -1.39
N PRO A 40 -17.18 -0.78 -0.36
CA PRO A 40 -17.99 0.18 0.36
C PRO A 40 -17.16 1.25 1.08
N TYR A 41 -15.98 0.89 1.58
CA TYR A 41 -15.07 1.83 2.25
C TYR A 41 -14.38 2.75 1.25
N ALA A 42 -14.00 2.23 0.08
CA ALA A 42 -13.46 3.03 -1.01
C ALA A 42 -14.50 4.04 -1.51
N GLN A 43 -15.75 3.61 -1.71
CA GLN A 43 -16.84 4.48 -2.11
C GLN A 43 -17.11 5.58 -1.07
N ALA A 44 -17.10 5.25 0.22
CA ALA A 44 -17.27 6.26 1.27
C ALA A 44 -16.18 7.37 1.25
N VAL A 45 -14.94 7.04 0.85
CA VAL A 45 -13.89 8.04 0.64
C VAL A 45 -14.20 8.93 -0.57
N LEU A 46 -14.71 8.34 -1.66
CA LEU A 46 -15.13 9.11 -2.84
C LEU A 46 -16.31 10.04 -2.52
N ASP A 47 -17.33 9.53 -1.84
CA ASP A 47 -18.49 10.32 -1.43
C ASP A 47 -18.09 11.47 -0.50
N ALA A 48 -17.17 11.20 0.44
CA ALA A 48 -16.65 12.22 1.33
C ALA A 48 -15.87 13.33 0.59
N ARG A 49 -15.19 13.02 -0.53
CA ARG A 49 -14.55 14.03 -1.38
C ARG A 49 -15.60 14.86 -2.12
N VAL A 50 -16.61 14.22 -2.69
CA VAL A 50 -17.68 14.89 -3.46
C VAL A 50 -18.49 15.86 -2.60
N ALA A 51 -18.60 15.59 -1.30
CA ALA A 51 -19.31 16.46 -0.34
C ALA A 51 -18.66 17.85 -0.13
N HIS A 52 -17.49 18.13 -0.71
CA HIS A 52 -16.76 19.40 -0.58
C HIS A 52 -16.52 20.04 -1.96
N PRO A 53 -17.57 20.55 -2.62
CA PRO A 53 -17.43 21.17 -3.94
C PRO A 53 -16.52 22.40 -3.88
N GLY A 54 -15.66 22.56 -4.89
CA GLY A 54 -14.72 23.68 -4.98
C GLY A 54 -13.40 23.48 -4.23
N ALA A 55 -13.28 22.47 -3.35
CA ALA A 55 -12.01 22.11 -2.73
C ALA A 55 -11.15 21.29 -3.70
N THR A 56 -9.85 21.60 -3.78
CA THR A 56 -8.89 20.78 -4.50
C THR A 56 -8.49 19.55 -3.69
N LEU A 57 -7.84 18.57 -4.32
CA LEU A 57 -7.25 17.45 -3.57
C LEU A 57 -6.15 17.92 -2.60
N ALA A 58 -5.45 19.02 -2.89
CA ALA A 58 -4.48 19.58 -1.96
C ALA A 58 -5.18 20.06 -0.68
N ASP A 59 -6.27 20.82 -0.82
CA ASP A 59 -7.07 21.31 0.32
C ASP A 59 -7.65 20.15 1.15
N LEU A 60 -8.18 19.13 0.46
CA LEU A 60 -8.81 17.98 1.12
C LEU A 60 -7.82 17.06 1.86
N TYR A 61 -6.54 17.06 1.46
CA TYR A 61 -5.51 16.19 2.03
C TYR A 61 -4.45 16.93 2.82
N ASP A 62 -4.59 18.23 3.00
CA ASP A 62 -3.83 18.98 3.99
C ASP A 62 -4.11 18.39 5.40
N PRO A 63 -3.08 17.99 6.16
CA PRO A 63 -3.27 17.32 7.45
C PRO A 63 -4.07 18.13 8.48
N ASP A 64 -3.99 19.45 8.42
CA ASP A 64 -4.62 20.38 9.37
C ASP A 64 -6.04 20.77 8.91
N LEU A 65 -6.26 20.84 7.60
CA LEU A 65 -7.55 21.24 7.02
C LEU A 65 -8.45 20.08 6.60
N MET A 66 -7.93 18.84 6.54
CA MET A 66 -8.69 17.68 6.06
C MET A 66 -10.04 17.54 6.80
N PRO A 67 -11.17 17.59 6.06
CA PRO A 67 -12.51 17.51 6.64
C PRO A 67 -12.73 16.27 7.49
N ALA A 68 -13.49 16.42 8.58
CA ALA A 68 -13.71 15.34 9.54
C ALA A 68 -14.38 14.09 8.94
N ASN A 69 -15.31 14.27 7.98
CA ASN A 69 -15.96 13.15 7.30
C ASN A 69 -14.95 12.35 6.45
N LEU A 70 -14.07 13.03 5.70
CA LEU A 70 -13.03 12.40 4.90
C LEU A 70 -12.01 11.67 5.77
N ARG A 71 -11.58 12.30 6.88
CA ARG A 71 -10.68 11.67 7.86
C ARG A 71 -11.27 10.38 8.43
N ARG A 72 -12.55 10.40 8.83
CA ARG A 72 -13.26 9.21 9.34
C ARG A 72 -13.39 8.12 8.28
N ALA A 73 -13.64 8.47 7.02
CA ALA A 73 -13.71 7.53 5.90
C ALA A 73 -12.37 6.81 5.69
N HIS A 74 -11.24 7.55 5.68
CA HIS A 74 -9.91 6.96 5.61
C HIS A 74 -9.60 6.06 6.81
N GLN A 75 -9.90 6.50 8.04
CA GLN A 75 -9.71 5.67 9.22
C GLN A 75 -10.51 4.36 9.17
N ALA A 76 -11.72 4.39 8.58
CA ALA A 76 -12.53 3.19 8.39
C ALA A 76 -11.91 2.26 7.35
N LEU A 77 -11.48 2.81 6.20
CA LEU A 77 -10.78 2.06 5.16
C LEU A 77 -9.48 1.45 5.69
N ASP A 78 -8.65 2.22 6.40
CA ASP A 78 -7.40 1.74 6.99
C ASP A 78 -7.64 0.59 7.98
N ARG A 79 -8.66 0.69 8.85
CA ARG A 79 -9.03 -0.41 9.75
C ARG A 79 -9.49 -1.66 9.00
N ALA A 80 -10.21 -1.50 7.89
CA ALA A 80 -10.65 -2.63 7.06
C ALA A 80 -9.44 -3.30 6.38
N VAL A 81 -8.56 -2.50 5.78
CA VAL A 81 -7.32 -2.99 5.16
C VAL A 81 -6.41 -3.66 6.19
N ASP A 82 -6.16 -3.03 7.34
CA ASP A 82 -5.32 -3.57 8.41
C ASP A 82 -5.81 -4.96 8.87
N LYS A 83 -7.13 -5.16 8.95
CA LYS A 83 -7.74 -6.45 9.30
C LYS A 83 -7.50 -7.55 8.26
N MET A 84 -7.30 -7.21 6.98
CA MET A 84 -6.93 -8.18 5.96
C MET A 84 -5.52 -8.74 6.16
N TYR A 85 -4.62 -7.95 6.76
CA TYR A 85 -3.26 -8.39 7.11
C TYR A 85 -3.21 -9.11 8.45
N ARG A 86 -3.94 -8.60 9.45
CA ARG A 86 -3.92 -9.13 10.81
C ARG A 86 -5.19 -8.77 11.56
N ARG A 87 -5.86 -9.76 12.17
CA ARG A 87 -7.12 -9.56 12.93
C ARG A 87 -7.05 -8.46 14.00
N ALA A 88 -5.92 -8.34 14.68
CA ALA A 88 -5.72 -7.35 15.73
C ALA A 88 -5.52 -5.90 15.23
N GLY A 89 -5.35 -5.68 13.91
CA GLY A 89 -4.96 -4.38 13.37
C GLY A 89 -3.51 -4.02 13.69
N PHE A 90 -3.16 -2.73 13.67
CA PHE A 90 -1.81 -2.21 13.93
C PHE A 90 -1.84 -0.90 14.73
N ASP A 91 -0.91 -0.76 15.67
CA ASP A 91 -0.86 0.39 16.59
C ASP A 91 0.05 1.52 16.08
N SER A 92 0.87 1.26 15.05
CA SER A 92 1.77 2.25 14.47
C SER A 92 2.16 1.90 13.03
N ASP A 93 2.65 2.90 12.28
CA ASP A 93 3.21 2.67 10.95
C ASP A 93 4.46 1.80 10.97
N ARG A 94 5.27 1.88 12.04
CA ARG A 94 6.40 0.97 12.24
C ARG A 94 5.93 -0.50 12.28
N ALA A 95 4.89 -0.80 13.07
CA ALA A 95 4.35 -2.15 13.16
C ALA A 95 3.77 -2.63 11.81
N ARG A 96 3.18 -1.72 11.01
CA ARG A 96 2.73 -2.03 9.65
C ARG A 96 3.92 -2.40 8.75
N VAL A 97 4.98 -1.59 8.75
CA VAL A 97 6.17 -1.81 7.93
C VAL A 97 6.88 -3.12 8.29
N GLU A 98 7.08 -3.40 9.58
CA GLU A 98 7.68 -4.66 10.05
C GLU A 98 6.90 -5.89 9.54
N HIS A 99 5.56 -5.82 9.59
CA HIS A 99 4.72 -6.88 9.07
C HIS A 99 4.81 -7.03 7.54
N LEU A 100 4.80 -5.92 6.81
CA LEU A 100 4.94 -5.90 5.35
C LEU A 100 6.28 -6.47 4.91
N PHE A 101 7.39 -6.12 5.56
CA PHE A 101 8.69 -6.74 5.26
C PHE A 101 8.69 -8.25 5.49
N GLY A 102 8.04 -8.72 6.57
CA GLY A 102 7.89 -10.15 6.80
C GLY A 102 7.09 -10.85 5.68
N LEU A 103 6.06 -10.21 5.12
CA LEU A 103 5.32 -10.72 3.96
C LEU A 103 6.19 -10.71 2.70
N TYR A 104 6.87 -9.61 2.43
CA TYR A 104 7.77 -9.47 1.28
C TYR A 104 8.85 -10.54 1.29
N GLU A 105 9.50 -10.77 2.45
CA GLU A 105 10.53 -11.79 2.60
C GLU A 105 10.00 -13.20 2.26
N ARG A 106 8.77 -13.53 2.72
CA ARG A 106 8.11 -14.79 2.38
C ARG A 106 7.79 -14.91 0.88
N MET A 107 7.44 -13.82 0.21
CA MET A 107 7.20 -13.80 -1.23
C MET A 107 8.49 -14.01 -2.03
N VAL A 108 9.60 -13.43 -1.57
CA VAL A 108 10.88 -13.42 -2.32
C VAL A 108 11.74 -14.66 -2.06
N LYS A 109 11.75 -15.21 -0.84
CA LYS A 109 12.57 -16.40 -0.47
C LYS A 109 12.46 -17.56 -1.48
N PRO A 110 11.25 -17.99 -1.92
CA PRO A 110 11.12 -19.07 -2.90
C PRO A 110 11.66 -18.75 -4.29
N LEU A 111 11.68 -17.46 -4.68
CA LEU A 111 12.18 -17.00 -5.97
C LEU A 111 13.71 -17.05 -6.02
N LEU A 112 14.36 -16.70 -4.90
CA LEU A 112 15.82 -16.76 -4.78
C LEU A 112 16.35 -18.20 -4.67
N ALA A 113 15.59 -19.10 -4.06
CA ALA A 113 15.95 -20.52 -3.95
C ALA A 113 15.88 -21.26 -5.30
N LYS A 114 14.99 -20.83 -6.21
CA LYS A 114 14.94 -21.31 -7.60
C LYS A 114 16.01 -20.58 -8.42
N GLY A 115 17.26 -21.04 -8.32
CA GLY A 115 18.38 -20.51 -9.11
C GLY A 115 18.08 -20.44 -10.62
N PRO A 116 18.83 -19.64 -11.39
CA PRO A 116 18.52 -19.38 -12.80
C PRO A 116 18.44 -20.69 -13.60
N LYS A 117 17.36 -20.88 -14.37
CA LYS A 117 17.27 -22.00 -15.33
C LYS A 117 18.44 -21.87 -16.31
N ARG A 118 19.38 -22.82 -16.25
CA ARG A 118 20.47 -22.94 -17.25
C ARG A 118 19.84 -23.01 -18.64
N ILE A 119 19.97 -21.93 -19.41
CA ILE A 119 19.69 -21.95 -20.85
C ILE A 119 20.74 -22.86 -21.46
N ARG A 120 20.35 -24.08 -21.86
CA ARG A 120 21.21 -24.96 -22.65
C ARG A 120 21.40 -24.30 -24.01
N ARG A 121 22.56 -23.68 -24.25
CA ARG A 121 23.00 -23.33 -25.60
C ARG A 121 23.11 -24.65 -26.37
N ARG A 122 22.22 -24.88 -27.34
CA ARG A 122 22.41 -25.92 -28.36
C ARG A 122 23.68 -25.51 -29.12
N GLY A 123 24.73 -26.33 -29.02
CA GLY A 123 25.93 -26.15 -29.82
C GLY A 123 25.55 -26.18 -31.29
N ALA A 124 26.01 -25.18 -32.04
CA ALA A 124 26.01 -25.24 -33.49
C ALA A 124 27.13 -26.21 -33.89
N GLU A 125 26.77 -27.25 -34.63
CA GLU A 125 27.66 -28.09 -35.44
C GLU A 125 28.13 -27.34 -36.68
#